data_AF-A0A1I4C2R8-F1
#
_entry.id   AF-A0A1I4C2R8-F1
#
_cell.length_a   1.000
_cell.length_b   1.000
_cell.length_c   1.000
_cell.angle_alpha   90.00
_cell.angle_beta   90.00
_cell.angle_gamma   90.00
#
_symmetry.space_group_name_H-M   'P 1'
#
loop_
_entity.id
_entity.type
_entity.pdbx_description
1 polymer ?
#
loop_
_entity_poly.entity_id
_entity_poly.type
_entity_poly.pdbx_seq_one_letter_code
_entity_poly.pdbx_strand_id
1 'polypeptide(L)'
;MPYHRLPNTDNARIRALKSAIEKAANTDFPELSFSADILDEAKSLLTEFEQLSARYRQLYDIQVNAGHSFAKTTQNARIYISHFIQVLYMCVVRSEIKEEQLDIYGLGDARLVVPDLTSHEQLLEWGEKIIRGEYQRISHSGVPIYNPSIAKVNVMFTLFKDGYQTQKLHQKATACVLQEVATYRERVDKIIFEIWEEVEKHNTGLPPEKQLARNREYGIVYY
;
A
#
# COMPACT_ATOMS: atom_id res chain seq x y z
N MET A 1 41.77 1.03 2.22
CA MET A 1 40.79 1.40 3.25
C MET A 1 39.63 0.43 3.15
N PRO A 2 39.05 -0.04 4.26
CA PRO A 2 37.87 -0.91 4.23
C PRO A 2 36.70 -0.19 3.57
N TYR A 3 35.85 -0.93 2.88
CA TYR A 3 34.75 -0.35 2.12
C TYR A 3 33.51 -0.22 3.02
N HIS A 4 32.83 0.93 3.04
CA HIS A 4 31.54 1.09 3.71
C HIS A 4 30.46 1.48 2.71
N ARG A 5 29.21 1.10 3.02
CA ARG A 5 28.02 1.48 2.22
C ARG A 5 27.00 2.12 3.14
N LEU A 6 26.34 3.17 2.67
CA LEU A 6 25.23 3.79 3.39
C LEU A 6 24.11 2.77 3.68
N PRO A 7 23.36 2.93 4.78
CA PRO A 7 22.29 2.03 5.14
C PRO A 7 21.22 1.91 4.03
N ASN A 8 20.77 0.69 3.77
CA ASN A 8 19.80 0.40 2.69
C ASN A 8 18.34 0.33 3.17
N THR A 9 18.10 0.22 4.48
CA THR A 9 16.74 0.16 5.07
C THR A 9 16.50 1.32 6.02
N ASP A 10 15.25 1.73 6.17
CA ASP A 10 14.86 2.82 7.09
C ASP A 10 15.25 2.51 8.53
N ASN A 11 15.08 1.25 8.95
CA ASN A 11 15.53 0.81 10.28
C ASN A 11 17.06 0.90 10.43
N ALA A 12 17.83 0.60 9.38
CA ALA A 12 19.29 0.71 9.45
C ALA A 12 19.73 2.19 9.49
N ARG A 13 19.06 3.09 8.76
CA ARG A 13 19.27 4.55 8.86
C ARG A 13 19.00 5.07 10.27
N ILE A 14 17.86 4.70 10.85
CA ILE A 14 17.47 5.06 12.23
C ILE A 14 18.52 4.56 13.23
N ARG A 15 18.99 3.30 13.08
CA ARG A 15 20.04 2.76 13.95
C ARG A 15 21.36 3.51 13.81
N ALA A 16 21.79 3.82 12.58
CA ALA A 16 23.02 4.56 12.34
C ALA A 16 23.01 5.94 13.03
N LEU A 17 21.91 6.70 12.85
CA LEU A 17 21.73 7.98 13.53
C LEU A 17 21.70 7.83 15.06
N LYS A 18 20.99 6.84 15.59
CA LYS A 18 20.94 6.57 17.04
C LYS A 18 22.32 6.27 17.61
N SER A 19 23.10 5.40 16.97
CA SER A 19 24.46 5.07 17.41
C SER A 19 25.36 6.30 17.44
N ALA A 20 25.33 7.13 16.39
CA ALA A 20 26.12 8.37 16.36
C ALA A 20 25.71 9.36 17.47
N ILE A 21 24.40 9.56 17.68
CA ILE A 21 23.86 10.48 18.68
C ILE A 21 24.13 9.98 20.11
N GLU A 22 23.94 8.69 20.37
CA GLU A 22 24.22 8.07 21.67
C GLU A 22 25.71 8.13 22.01
N LYS A 23 26.58 7.87 21.02
CA LYS A 23 28.02 8.02 21.21
C LYS A 23 28.40 9.47 21.50
N ALA A 24 27.84 10.43 20.75
CA ALA A 24 28.06 11.85 20.98
C ALA A 24 27.58 12.32 22.36
N ALA A 25 26.44 11.83 22.84
CA ALA A 25 25.90 12.18 24.16
C ALA A 25 26.78 11.70 25.33
N ASN A 26 27.53 10.61 25.12
CA ASN A 26 28.44 10.02 26.10
C ASN A 26 29.89 10.49 25.95
N THR A 27 30.16 11.46 25.07
CA THR A 27 31.51 11.98 24.80
C THR A 27 31.58 13.44 25.23
N ASP A 28 32.66 13.83 25.90
CA ASP A 28 32.88 15.23 26.27
C ASP A 28 33.05 16.08 25.00
N PHE A 29 32.58 17.34 25.03
CA PHE A 29 32.56 18.23 23.87
C PHE A 29 33.92 18.38 23.14
N PRO A 30 35.07 18.46 23.83
CA PRO A 30 36.38 18.53 23.16
C PRO A 30 36.79 17.23 22.45
N GLU A 31 36.19 16.10 22.80
CA GLU A 31 36.49 14.78 22.25
C GLU A 31 35.48 14.34 21.18
N LEU A 32 34.49 15.20 20.86
CA LEU A 32 33.47 14.91 19.87
C LEU A 32 34.09 14.77 18.47
N SER A 33 33.79 13.67 17.79
CA SER A 33 34.37 13.34 16.49
C SER A 33 33.69 14.01 15.28
N PHE A 34 32.62 14.80 15.51
CA PHE A 34 31.91 15.56 14.49
C PHE A 34 31.31 16.85 15.08
N SER A 35 30.86 17.78 14.24
CA SER A 35 30.41 19.11 14.69
C SER A 35 29.11 19.09 15.50
N ALA A 36 28.95 20.08 16.39
CA ALA A 36 27.71 20.25 17.17
C ALA A 36 26.50 20.57 16.28
N ASP A 37 26.71 21.30 15.18
CA ASP A 37 25.65 21.62 14.21
C ASP A 37 25.10 20.34 13.57
N ILE A 38 25.97 19.42 13.15
CA ILE A 38 25.59 18.11 12.60
C ILE A 38 24.88 17.27 13.67
N LEU A 39 25.29 17.35 14.95
CA LEU A 39 24.63 16.64 16.04
C LEU A 39 23.19 17.10 16.26
N ASP A 40 22.97 18.41 16.25
CA ASP A 40 21.63 18.97 16.44
C ASP A 40 20.72 18.69 15.23
N GLU A 41 21.26 18.80 14.01
CA GLU A 41 20.54 18.38 12.79
C GLU A 41 20.20 16.89 12.82
N ALA A 42 21.15 16.02 13.21
CA ALA A 42 20.92 14.58 13.30
C ALA A 42 19.82 14.22 14.32
N LYS A 43 19.76 14.90 15.48
CA LYS A 43 18.70 14.70 16.48
C LYS A 43 17.32 15.10 15.95
N SER A 44 17.24 16.25 15.29
CA SER A 44 16.00 16.73 14.66
C SER A 44 15.54 15.75 13.57
N LEU A 45 16.42 15.39 12.65
CA LEU A 45 16.13 14.45 11.56
C LEU A 45 15.73 13.07 12.09
N LEU A 46 16.42 12.54 13.10
CA LEU A 46 16.08 11.26 13.71
C LEU A 46 14.64 11.27 14.21
N THR A 47 14.26 12.30 14.97
CA THR A 47 12.93 12.42 15.56
C THR A 47 11.85 12.45 14.47
N GLU A 48 12.02 13.28 13.45
CA GLU A 48 11.08 13.41 12.34
C GLU A 48 11.01 12.12 11.51
N PHE A 49 12.16 11.51 11.19
CA PHE A 49 12.22 10.30 10.37
C PHE A 49 11.62 9.09 11.07
N GLU A 50 11.79 8.95 12.39
CA GLU A 50 11.14 7.90 13.18
C GLU A 50 9.62 8.04 13.17
N GLN A 51 9.11 9.26 13.38
CA GLN A 51 7.67 9.55 13.32
C GLN A 51 7.10 9.24 11.94
N LEU A 52 7.77 9.70 10.87
CA LEU A 52 7.36 9.47 9.50
C LEU A 52 7.38 7.97 9.14
N SER A 53 8.44 7.26 9.54
CA SER A 53 8.58 5.81 9.33
C SER A 53 7.55 5.00 10.13
N ALA A 54 7.18 5.45 11.33
CA ALA A 54 6.12 4.83 12.13
C ALA A 54 4.75 5.06 11.49
N ARG A 55 4.47 6.28 11.04
CA ARG A 55 3.24 6.63 10.32
C ARG A 55 3.06 5.80 9.05
N TYR A 56 4.12 5.65 8.26
CA TYR A 56 4.09 4.80 7.07
C TYR A 56 3.70 3.36 7.42
N ARG A 57 4.36 2.76 8.42
CA ARG A 57 4.06 1.40 8.88
C ARG A 57 2.60 1.23 9.30
N GLN A 58 2.08 2.17 10.08
CA GLN A 58 0.68 2.15 10.52
C GLN A 58 -0.30 2.19 9.34
N LEU A 59 -0.09 3.09 8.36
CA LEU A 59 -0.96 3.18 7.19
C LEU A 59 -0.88 1.94 6.31
N TYR A 60 0.33 1.39 6.15
CA TYR A 60 0.54 0.16 5.41
C TYR A 60 -0.18 -1.03 6.06
N ASP A 61 -0.11 -1.17 7.38
CA ASP A 61 -0.82 -2.22 8.12
C ASP A 61 -2.34 -2.09 7.97
N ILE A 62 -2.87 -0.86 8.04
CA ILE A 62 -4.29 -0.59 7.78
C ILE A 62 -4.67 -1.01 6.36
N GLN A 63 -3.87 -0.65 5.36
CA GLN A 63 -4.13 -1.01 3.96
C GLN A 63 -4.13 -2.53 3.74
N VAL A 64 -3.18 -3.26 4.34
CA VAL A 64 -3.09 -4.72 4.22
C VAL A 64 -4.29 -5.39 4.89
N ASN A 65 -4.64 -4.96 6.10
CA ASN A 65 -5.78 -5.49 6.84
C ASN A 65 -7.11 -5.23 6.13
N ALA A 66 -7.30 -4.03 5.57
CA ALA A 66 -8.46 -3.69 4.74
C ALA A 66 -8.49 -4.54 3.44
N GLY A 67 -7.32 -4.84 2.86
CA GLY A 67 -7.21 -5.70 1.68
C GLY A 67 -7.75 -7.11 1.91
N HIS A 68 -7.53 -7.69 3.09
CA HIS A 68 -8.04 -9.02 3.42
C HIS A 68 -9.57 -9.09 3.46
N SER A 69 -10.23 -8.10 4.08
CA SER A 69 -11.69 -8.04 4.13
C SER A 69 -12.29 -7.72 2.75
N PHE A 70 -11.63 -6.83 2.00
CA PHE A 70 -12.01 -6.47 0.64
C PHE A 70 -11.94 -7.65 -0.35
N ALA A 71 -10.95 -8.53 -0.22
CA ALA A 71 -10.83 -9.73 -1.06
C ALA A 71 -12.09 -10.62 -0.95
N LYS A 72 -12.64 -10.75 0.27
CA LYS A 72 -13.86 -11.53 0.52
C LYS A 72 -15.10 -10.89 -0.12
N THR A 73 -15.27 -9.57 0.01
CA THR A 73 -16.43 -8.88 -0.61
C THR A 73 -16.34 -8.91 -2.13
N THR A 74 -15.14 -8.76 -2.69
CA THR A 74 -14.88 -8.89 -4.14
C THR A 74 -15.26 -10.28 -4.66
N GLN A 75 -14.80 -11.34 -3.99
CA GLN A 75 -15.12 -12.71 -4.41
C GLN A 75 -16.63 -12.98 -4.33
N ASN A 76 -17.29 -12.50 -3.28
CA ASN A 76 -18.74 -12.65 -3.15
C ASN A 76 -19.48 -11.91 -4.27
N ALA A 77 -19.17 -10.64 -4.53
CA ALA A 77 -19.79 -9.89 -5.62
C ALA A 77 -19.64 -10.61 -6.97
N ARG A 78 -18.43 -11.11 -7.27
CA ARG A 78 -18.14 -11.88 -8.50
C ARG A 78 -19.02 -13.13 -8.62
N ILE A 79 -19.11 -13.94 -7.57
CA ILE A 79 -19.93 -15.16 -7.57
C ILE A 79 -21.40 -14.81 -7.82
N TYR A 80 -21.95 -13.84 -7.09
CA TYR A 80 -23.37 -13.50 -7.18
C TYR A 80 -23.75 -12.88 -8.52
N ILE A 81 -22.92 -11.98 -9.07
CA ILE A 81 -23.15 -11.37 -10.38
C ILE A 81 -23.05 -12.43 -11.48
N SER A 82 -21.99 -13.25 -11.46
CA SER A 82 -21.83 -14.34 -12.43
C SER A 82 -23.00 -15.31 -12.39
N HIS A 83 -23.43 -15.72 -11.20
CA HIS A 83 -24.54 -16.67 -11.04
C HIS A 83 -25.87 -16.05 -11.51
N PHE A 84 -26.12 -14.78 -11.21
CA PHE A 84 -27.31 -14.09 -11.71
C PHE A 84 -27.36 -14.06 -13.25
N ILE A 85 -26.24 -13.74 -13.90
CA ILE A 85 -26.13 -13.73 -15.37
C ILE A 85 -26.41 -15.13 -15.94
N GLN A 86 -25.86 -16.18 -15.33
CA GLN A 86 -26.11 -17.56 -15.76
C GLN A 86 -27.59 -17.94 -15.67
N VAL A 87 -28.26 -17.59 -14.57
CA VAL A 87 -29.69 -17.87 -14.39
C VAL A 87 -30.54 -17.06 -15.37
N LEU A 88 -30.19 -15.79 -15.62
CA LEU A 88 -30.81 -14.97 -16.65
C LEU A 88 -30.72 -15.65 -18.03
N TYR A 89 -29.55 -16.15 -18.40
CA TYR A 89 -29.39 -16.90 -19.65
C TYR A 89 -30.20 -18.21 -19.66
N MET A 90 -30.28 -18.94 -18.54
CA MET A 90 -31.15 -20.13 -18.45
C MET A 90 -32.63 -19.78 -18.62
N CYS A 91 -33.09 -18.62 -18.16
CA CYS A 91 -34.44 -18.13 -18.42
C CYS A 91 -34.65 -17.81 -19.91
N VAL A 92 -33.65 -17.26 -20.60
CA VAL A 92 -33.70 -17.03 -22.05
C VAL A 92 -33.76 -18.35 -22.82
N VAL A 93 -32.91 -19.31 -22.49
CA VAL A 93 -32.91 -20.65 -23.11
C VAL A 93 -34.25 -21.37 -22.92
N ARG A 94 -34.89 -21.21 -21.76
CA ARG A 94 -36.23 -21.76 -21.48
C ARG A 94 -37.38 -20.94 -22.06
N SER A 95 -37.09 -19.85 -22.78
CA SER A 95 -38.08 -18.92 -23.35
C SER A 95 -38.98 -18.26 -22.30
N GLU A 96 -38.53 -18.18 -21.04
CA GLU A 96 -39.19 -17.43 -19.95
C GLU A 96 -38.94 -15.93 -20.08
N ILE A 97 -37.79 -15.57 -20.69
CA ILE A 97 -37.36 -14.20 -20.97
C ILE A 97 -36.98 -14.14 -22.45
N LYS A 98 -37.43 -13.11 -23.17
CA LYS A 98 -37.07 -12.93 -24.59
C LYS A 98 -35.61 -12.51 -24.72
N GLU A 99 -34.92 -13.01 -25.75
CA GLU A 99 -33.50 -12.69 -25.99
C GLU A 99 -33.25 -11.18 -26.18
N GLU A 100 -34.17 -10.47 -26.83
CA GLU A 100 -34.15 -9.00 -26.99
C GLU A 100 -34.05 -8.26 -25.65
N GLN A 101 -34.51 -8.85 -24.55
CA GLN A 101 -34.42 -8.21 -23.23
C GLN A 101 -33.00 -8.24 -22.66
N LEU A 102 -32.07 -9.02 -23.24
CA LEU A 102 -30.65 -9.00 -22.86
C LEU A 102 -30.00 -7.64 -23.13
N ASP A 103 -30.51 -6.87 -24.09
CA ASP A 103 -30.01 -5.52 -24.40
C ASP A 103 -30.15 -4.56 -23.22
N ILE A 104 -31.18 -4.74 -22.38
CA ILE A 104 -31.43 -3.96 -21.16
C ILE A 104 -30.27 -4.10 -20.17
N TYR A 105 -29.56 -5.23 -20.21
CA TYR A 105 -28.39 -5.55 -19.38
C TYR A 105 -27.07 -5.23 -20.08
N GLY A 106 -27.10 -4.83 -21.36
CA GLY A 106 -25.91 -4.75 -22.21
C GLY A 106 -25.32 -6.11 -22.56
N LEU A 107 -26.14 -7.17 -22.60
CA LEU A 107 -25.73 -8.56 -22.88
C LEU A 107 -26.16 -9.07 -24.27
N GLY A 108 -26.76 -8.24 -25.13
CA GLY A 108 -27.26 -8.67 -26.44
C GLY A 108 -26.22 -9.37 -27.31
N ASP A 109 -25.00 -8.84 -27.35
CA ASP A 109 -23.90 -9.40 -28.15
C ASP A 109 -23.08 -10.46 -27.40
N ALA A 110 -23.43 -10.78 -26.16
CA ALA A 110 -22.63 -11.66 -25.30
C ALA A 110 -22.78 -13.15 -25.66
N ARG A 111 -23.69 -13.51 -26.59
CA ARG A 111 -23.91 -14.89 -27.07
C ARG A 111 -24.13 -15.89 -25.92
N LEU A 112 -24.85 -15.47 -24.88
CA LEU A 112 -25.10 -16.25 -23.66
C LEU A 112 -23.82 -16.70 -22.93
N VAL A 113 -22.71 -16.00 -23.14
CA VAL A 113 -21.47 -16.18 -22.39
C VAL A 113 -21.40 -15.14 -21.28
N VAL A 114 -20.99 -15.56 -20.08
CA VAL A 114 -20.81 -14.64 -18.96
C VAL A 114 -19.63 -13.71 -19.31
N PRO A 115 -19.82 -12.38 -19.25
CA PRO A 115 -18.73 -11.44 -19.47
C PRO A 115 -17.58 -11.63 -18.46
N ASP A 116 -16.42 -11.08 -18.80
CA ASP A 116 -15.28 -11.08 -17.90
C ASP A 116 -15.56 -10.22 -16.65
N LEU A 117 -15.32 -10.81 -15.48
CA LEU A 117 -15.49 -10.22 -14.14
C LEU A 117 -14.19 -10.32 -13.31
N THR A 118 -13.06 -10.52 -13.97
CA THR A 118 -11.77 -10.75 -13.30
C THR A 118 -11.26 -9.48 -12.63
N SER A 119 -11.23 -8.35 -13.34
CA SER A 119 -10.81 -7.06 -12.81
C SER A 119 -11.88 -6.38 -11.95
N HIS A 120 -11.45 -5.48 -11.04
CA HIS A 120 -12.37 -4.71 -10.22
C HIS A 120 -13.21 -3.75 -11.07
N GLU A 121 -12.62 -3.20 -12.13
CA GLU A 121 -13.26 -2.27 -13.06
C GLU A 121 -14.38 -2.95 -13.84
N GLN A 122 -14.12 -4.15 -14.38
CA GLN A 122 -15.16 -4.94 -15.04
C GLN A 122 -16.25 -5.38 -14.07
N LEU A 123 -15.88 -5.82 -12.86
CA LEU A 123 -16.86 -6.21 -11.85
C LEU A 123 -17.77 -5.03 -11.44
N LEU A 124 -17.21 -3.81 -11.37
CA LEU A 124 -17.94 -2.58 -11.13
C LEU A 124 -18.92 -2.29 -12.27
N GLU A 125 -18.42 -2.29 -13.50
CA GLU A 125 -19.23 -2.01 -14.70
C GLU A 125 -20.40 -3.00 -14.86
N TRP A 126 -20.09 -4.30 -14.82
CA TRP A 126 -21.10 -5.33 -14.99
C TRP A 126 -22.07 -5.39 -13.81
N GLY A 127 -21.60 -5.20 -12.58
CA GLY A 127 -22.50 -5.13 -11.43
C GLY A 127 -23.54 -4.03 -11.57
N GLU A 128 -23.15 -2.82 -12.01
CA GLU A 128 -24.08 -1.72 -12.27
C GLU A 128 -25.05 -2.02 -13.41
N LYS A 129 -24.55 -2.56 -14.53
CA LYS A 129 -25.37 -2.95 -15.68
C LYS A 129 -26.42 -3.99 -15.31
N ILE A 130 -26.03 -5.06 -14.59
CA ILE A 130 -26.92 -6.15 -14.23
C ILE A 130 -28.01 -5.69 -13.25
N ILE A 131 -27.63 -4.95 -12.21
CA ILE A 131 -28.57 -4.46 -11.21
C ILE A 131 -29.59 -3.50 -11.83
N ARG A 132 -29.10 -2.53 -12.61
CA ARG A 132 -29.98 -1.58 -13.31
C ARG A 132 -30.88 -2.30 -14.31
N GLY A 133 -30.32 -3.24 -15.08
CA GLY A 133 -31.06 -3.97 -16.11
C GLY A 133 -32.22 -4.78 -15.54
N GLU A 134 -32.01 -5.49 -14.42
CA GLU A 134 -33.06 -6.28 -13.78
C GLU A 134 -34.14 -5.39 -13.16
N TYR A 135 -33.76 -4.28 -12.50
CA TYR A 135 -34.75 -3.34 -11.99
C TYR A 135 -35.59 -2.73 -13.12
N GLN A 136 -34.97 -2.41 -14.26
CA GLN A 136 -35.69 -1.95 -15.45
C GLN A 136 -36.60 -3.05 -16.02
N ARG A 137 -36.16 -4.30 -16.08
CA ARG A 137 -37.03 -5.40 -16.56
C ARG A 137 -38.24 -5.60 -15.64
N ILE A 138 -38.04 -5.57 -14.32
CA ILE A 138 -39.11 -5.69 -13.33
C ILE A 138 -40.10 -4.52 -13.44
N SER A 139 -39.62 -3.29 -13.67
CA SER A 139 -40.50 -2.12 -13.82
C SER A 139 -41.41 -2.22 -15.06
N HIS A 140 -40.99 -2.98 -16.09
CA HIS A 140 -41.79 -3.29 -17.27
C HIS A 140 -42.57 -4.60 -17.13
N SER A 141 -43.02 -4.91 -15.91
CA SER A 141 -43.82 -6.10 -15.56
C SER A 141 -43.11 -7.45 -15.78
N GLY A 142 -41.78 -7.46 -15.86
CA GLY A 142 -40.99 -8.69 -15.92
C GLY A 142 -41.01 -9.46 -14.58
N VAL A 143 -41.19 -10.78 -14.65
CA VAL A 143 -41.17 -11.65 -13.45
C VAL A 143 -39.74 -11.72 -12.88
N PRO A 144 -39.49 -11.33 -11.62
CA PRO A 144 -38.15 -11.28 -11.04
C PRO A 144 -37.42 -12.64 -11.04
N ILE A 145 -36.09 -12.62 -11.15
CA ILE A 145 -35.27 -13.80 -10.85
C ILE A 145 -35.11 -13.94 -9.33
N TYR A 146 -35.42 -15.12 -8.79
CA TYR A 146 -35.49 -15.33 -7.34
C TYR A 146 -34.20 -15.89 -6.71
N ASN A 147 -33.36 -16.61 -7.46
CA ASN A 147 -32.16 -17.24 -6.92
C ASN A 147 -30.95 -17.13 -7.88
N PRO A 148 -29.96 -16.25 -7.61
CA PRO A 148 -30.00 -15.27 -6.53
C PRO A 148 -31.00 -14.15 -6.84
N SER A 149 -31.67 -13.62 -5.82
CA SER A 149 -32.54 -12.46 -6.01
C SER A 149 -31.70 -11.21 -6.32
N ILE A 150 -32.24 -10.29 -7.11
CA ILE A 150 -31.52 -9.06 -7.45
C ILE A 150 -31.18 -8.22 -6.23
N ALA A 151 -32.02 -8.24 -5.20
CA ALA A 151 -31.75 -7.60 -3.93
C ALA A 151 -30.49 -8.18 -3.27
N LYS A 152 -30.31 -9.50 -3.30
CA LYS A 152 -29.12 -10.15 -2.73
C LYS A 152 -27.86 -9.82 -3.53
N VAL A 153 -27.96 -9.80 -4.86
CA VAL A 153 -26.87 -9.39 -5.76
C VAL A 153 -26.46 -7.94 -5.46
N ASN A 154 -27.43 -7.04 -5.32
CA ASN A 154 -27.19 -5.62 -5.01
C ASN A 154 -26.48 -5.42 -3.66
N VAL A 155 -26.86 -6.18 -2.62
CA VAL A 155 -26.16 -6.13 -1.33
C VAL A 155 -24.69 -6.54 -1.49
N MET A 156 -24.41 -7.65 -2.18
CA MET A 156 -23.03 -8.11 -2.37
C MET A 156 -22.21 -7.12 -3.22
N PHE A 157 -22.83 -6.57 -4.25
CA PHE A 157 -22.22 -5.57 -5.11
C PHE A 157 -21.89 -4.27 -4.37
N THR A 158 -22.83 -3.75 -3.57
CA THR A 158 -22.62 -2.54 -2.77
C THR A 158 -21.46 -2.72 -1.78
N LEU A 159 -21.40 -3.86 -1.07
CA LEU A 159 -20.27 -4.18 -0.18
C LEU A 159 -18.92 -4.22 -0.90
N PHE A 160 -18.88 -4.72 -2.13
CA PHE A 160 -17.69 -4.68 -2.97
C PHE A 160 -17.35 -3.23 -3.36
N LYS A 161 -18.34 -2.45 -3.83
CA LYS A 161 -18.14 -1.06 -4.30
C LYS A 161 -17.59 -0.16 -3.18
N ASP A 162 -18.17 -0.24 -1.99
CA ASP A 162 -17.71 0.53 -0.82
C ASP A 162 -16.31 0.09 -0.38
N GLY A 163 -16.05 -1.23 -0.38
CA GLY A 163 -14.74 -1.79 -0.10
C GLY A 163 -13.68 -1.35 -1.11
N TYR A 164 -14.02 -1.28 -2.40
CA TYR A 164 -13.11 -0.88 -3.46
C TYR A 164 -12.73 0.61 -3.35
N GLN A 165 -13.69 1.48 -3.04
CA GLN A 165 -13.42 2.89 -2.76
C GLN A 165 -12.51 3.06 -1.54
N THR A 166 -12.81 2.35 -0.45
CA THR A 166 -12.01 2.36 0.78
C THR A 166 -10.58 1.87 0.52
N GLN A 167 -10.42 0.79 -0.25
CA GLN A 167 -9.11 0.26 -0.62
C GLN A 167 -8.29 1.27 -1.42
N LYS A 168 -8.90 1.99 -2.38
CA LYS A 168 -8.22 3.06 -3.12
C LYS A 168 -7.77 4.21 -2.22
N LEU A 169 -8.59 4.58 -1.23
CA LEU A 169 -8.24 5.62 -0.26
C LEU A 169 -7.01 5.22 0.57
N HIS A 170 -6.99 4.00 1.10
CA HIS A 170 -5.82 3.49 1.83
C HIS A 170 -4.57 3.44 0.96
N GLN A 171 -4.67 2.92 -0.27
CA GLN A 171 -3.55 2.89 -1.22
C GLN A 171 -2.99 4.29 -1.50
N LYS A 172 -3.87 5.27 -1.73
CA LYS A 172 -3.46 6.66 -1.98
C LYS A 172 -2.76 7.27 -0.76
N ALA A 173 -3.31 7.07 0.44
CA ALA A 173 -2.73 7.58 1.68
C ALA A 173 -1.34 6.99 1.96
N THR A 174 -1.21 5.66 1.83
CA THR A 174 0.07 4.96 2.00
C THR A 174 1.10 5.39 0.97
N ALA A 175 0.70 5.52 -0.31
CA ALA A 175 1.60 5.96 -1.37
C ALA A 175 2.12 7.39 -1.15
N CYS A 176 1.26 8.30 -0.65
CA CYS A 176 1.66 9.66 -0.30
C CYS A 176 2.76 9.65 0.77
N VAL A 177 2.54 8.95 1.88
CA VAL A 177 3.52 8.90 2.97
C VAL A 177 4.78 8.14 2.56
N LEU A 178 4.67 7.11 1.72
CA LEU A 178 5.84 6.43 1.16
C LEU A 178 6.72 7.38 0.34
N GLN A 179 6.10 8.26 -0.45
CA GLN A 179 6.83 9.27 -1.21
C GLN A 179 7.50 10.29 -0.27
N GLU A 180 6.81 10.72 0.79
CA GLU A 180 7.40 11.59 1.83
C GLU A 180 8.62 10.91 2.48
N VAL A 181 8.51 9.64 2.88
CA VAL A 181 9.63 8.85 3.42
C VAL A 181 10.78 8.79 2.42
N ALA A 182 10.50 8.53 1.14
CA ALA A 182 11.52 8.44 0.10
C ALA A 182 12.32 9.74 -0.06
N THR A 183 11.64 10.89 -0.10
CA THR A 183 12.29 12.20 -0.14
C THR A 183 13.10 12.45 1.14
N TYR A 184 12.57 12.04 2.30
CA TYR A 184 13.25 12.24 3.58
C TYR A 184 14.51 11.38 3.73
N ARG A 185 14.56 10.19 3.09
CA ARG A 185 15.75 9.32 3.05
C ARG A 185 16.96 10.04 2.47
N GLU A 186 16.80 10.89 1.47
CA GLU A 186 17.91 11.63 0.86
C GLU A 186 18.59 12.56 1.88
N ARG A 187 17.80 13.27 2.70
CA ARG A 187 18.31 14.14 3.77
C ARG A 187 19.00 13.34 4.86
N VAL A 188 18.39 12.21 5.26
CA VAL A 188 18.97 11.31 6.27
C VAL A 188 20.27 10.68 5.79
N ASP A 189 20.32 10.22 4.54
CA ASP A 189 21.52 9.62 3.93
C ASP A 189 22.65 10.65 3.85
N LYS A 190 22.33 11.91 3.54
CA LYS A 190 23.30 13.01 3.54
C LYS A 190 23.90 13.23 4.94
N ILE A 191 23.10 13.34 5.98
CA ILE A 191 23.62 13.54 7.35
C ILE A 191 24.37 12.33 7.87
N ILE A 192 23.92 11.11 7.57
CA ILE A 192 24.69 9.91 7.92
C ILE A 192 26.05 9.93 7.24
N PHE A 193 26.10 10.31 5.97
CA PHE A 193 27.35 10.42 5.22
C PHE A 193 28.29 11.47 5.83
N GLU A 194 27.79 12.67 6.13
CA GLU A 194 28.57 13.75 6.75
C GLU A 194 29.14 13.36 8.12
N ILE A 195 28.32 12.72 8.98
CA ILE A 195 28.80 12.17 10.26
C ILE A 195 29.94 11.17 10.03
N TRP A 196 29.78 10.26 9.07
CA TRP A 196 30.78 9.23 8.81
C TRP A 196 32.09 9.84 8.31
N GLU A 197 32.04 10.81 7.38
CA GLU A 197 33.23 11.50 6.89
C GLU A 197 33.98 12.24 8.00
N GLU A 198 33.28 12.97 8.88
CA GLU A 198 33.91 13.70 9.98
C GLU A 198 34.56 12.76 11.00
N VAL A 199 33.87 11.67 11.36
CA VAL A 199 34.39 10.65 12.28
C VAL A 199 35.63 9.97 11.72
N GLU A 200 35.63 9.59 10.44
CA GLU A 200 36.78 8.96 9.79
C GLU A 200 37.97 9.92 9.71
N LYS A 201 37.72 11.18 9.36
CA LYS A 201 38.74 12.23 9.29
C LYS A 201 39.36 12.48 10.67
N HIS A 202 38.55 12.54 11.73
CA HIS A 202 39.02 12.71 13.10
C HIS A 202 39.95 11.56 13.53
N ASN A 203 39.63 10.32 13.14
CA ASN A 203 40.37 9.13 13.55
C ASN A 203 41.54 8.74 12.62
N THR A 204 41.84 9.52 11.57
CA THR A 204 42.87 9.18 10.56
C THR A 204 44.30 9.06 11.14
N GLY A 205 44.58 9.68 12.29
CA GLY A 205 45.88 9.60 12.97
C GLY A 205 46.10 8.35 13.84
N LEU A 206 45.11 7.45 13.96
CA LEU A 206 45.19 6.27 14.82
C LEU A 206 45.70 5.03 14.06
N PRO A 207 46.25 4.03 14.77
CA PRO A 207 46.54 2.73 14.18
C PRO A 207 45.27 2.12 13.56
N PRO A 208 45.37 1.42 12.40
CA PRO A 208 44.20 0.98 11.63
C PRO A 208 43.16 0.20 12.43
N GLU A 209 43.56 -0.70 13.31
CA GLU A 209 42.62 -1.47 14.15
C GLU A 209 41.85 -0.58 15.14
N LYS A 210 42.53 0.41 15.73
CA LYS A 210 41.92 1.36 16.66
C LYS A 210 41.02 2.36 15.93
N GLN A 211 41.41 2.79 14.73
CA GLN A 211 40.60 3.64 13.87
C GLN A 211 39.26 2.97 13.56
N LEU A 212 39.28 1.72 13.08
CA LEU A 212 38.06 0.98 12.74
C LEU A 212 37.19 0.70 13.96
N ALA A 213 37.80 0.38 15.11
CA ALA A 213 37.06 0.19 16.35
C ALA A 213 36.31 1.47 16.75
N ARG A 214 36.99 2.63 16.76
CA ARG A 214 36.35 3.92 17.09
C ARG A 214 35.27 4.31 16.09
N ASN A 215 35.51 4.12 14.81
CA ASN A 215 34.54 4.44 13.76
C ASN A 215 33.25 3.62 13.90
N ARG A 216 33.35 2.34 14.27
CA ARG A 216 32.20 1.46 14.51
C ARG A 216 31.34 1.92 15.69
N GLU A 217 31.91 2.60 16.69
CA GLU A 217 31.15 3.14 17.82
C GLU A 217 30.16 4.24 17.38
N TYR A 218 30.45 4.95 16.29
CA TYR A 218 29.55 5.93 15.67
C TYR A 218 28.57 5.32 14.66
N GLY A 219 28.51 3.97 14.56
CA GLY A 219 27.57 3.27 13.69
C GLY A 219 28.06 3.02 12.27
N ILE A 220 29.36 3.24 11.97
CA ILE A 220 29.95 2.94 10.66
C ILE A 220 30.11 1.43 10.49
N VAL A 221 29.61 0.89 9.37
CA VAL A 221 29.71 -0.53 9.03
C VAL A 221 30.65 -0.71 7.85
N TYR A 222 31.75 -1.43 8.10
CA TYR A 222 32.75 -1.79 7.09
C TYR A 222 32.53 -3.23 6.59
N TYR A 223 32.81 -3.44 5.31
CA TYR A 223 32.78 -4.72 4.59
C TYR A 223 34.16 -5.09 4.07
#